data_AF-A0A9P5T2S2-F1
#
_entry.id   AF-A0A9P5T2S2-F1
#
_cell.length_a   1.000
_cell.length_b   1.000
_cell.length_c   1.000
_cell.angle_alpha   90.00
_cell.angle_beta   90.00
_cell.angle_gamma   90.00
#
_symmetry.space_group_name_H-M   'P 1'
#
loop_
_entity.id
_entity.type
_entity.pdbx_description
1 polymer ?
#
loop_
_entity_poly.entity_id
_entity_poly.type
_entity_poly.pdbx_seq_one_letter_code
_entity_poly.pdbx_strand_id
1 'polypeptide(L)'
;MKVATSLIATLALVASTVLAAPKQDKPIAINKKVLQTAKVPFIPHSGTGLFTNWVGLNVDFKYVKPVFDLVNATAAYGNGTLISRGEAHVTVILPTEYDQILQPAGVTIEEINSLASQKNRLQKSRFELECLGRVQVVTKSDGVFQQSLQIILKNYRDLTRFRQDVFKLYVKKGGNPALFNPENFFPHITLGYRHRDIHVEDGVFKGKNACIHEIVAK
;
A
#
# COMPACT_ATOMS: atom_id res chain seq x y z
N MET A 1 -29.47 15.69 68.68
CA MET A 1 -28.50 16.57 67.99
C MET A 1 -28.10 15.89 66.68
N LYS A 2 -28.45 16.49 65.53
CA LYS A 2 -28.04 16.02 64.20
C LYS A 2 -26.71 16.68 63.85
N VAL A 3 -25.69 15.91 63.50
CA VAL A 3 -24.47 16.42 62.87
C VAL A 3 -24.54 15.98 61.41
N ALA A 4 -24.70 16.95 60.52
CA ALA A 4 -24.65 16.75 59.08
C ALA A 4 -23.19 16.84 58.63
N THR A 5 -22.65 15.74 58.13
CA THR A 5 -21.33 15.70 57.51
C THR A 5 -21.50 15.91 56.01
N SER A 6 -21.07 17.06 55.51
CA SER A 6 -20.88 17.29 54.07
C SER A 6 -19.39 17.44 53.83
N LEU A 7 -18.80 16.56 53.01
CA LEU A 7 -17.52 16.81 52.36
C LEU A 7 -17.55 16.31 50.91
N ILE A 8 -17.93 17.27 50.06
CA ILE A 8 -17.44 17.62 48.72
C ILE A 8 -16.49 16.58 48.08
N ALA A 9 -17.00 15.89 47.05
CA ALA A 9 -16.19 15.16 46.09
C ALA A 9 -15.65 16.14 45.03
N THR A 10 -14.34 16.39 45.03
CA THR A 10 -13.66 17.20 44.01
C THR A 10 -13.51 16.38 42.74
N LEU A 11 -14.37 16.64 41.74
CA LEU A 11 -14.28 16.04 40.43
C LEU A 11 -13.12 16.71 39.66
N ALA A 12 -11.96 16.05 39.60
CA ALA A 12 -10.84 16.51 38.77
C ALA A 12 -11.16 16.23 37.29
N LEU A 13 -11.48 17.30 36.55
CA LEU A 13 -11.64 17.27 35.11
C LEU A 13 -10.25 17.06 34.47
N VAL A 14 -9.91 15.82 34.12
CA VAL A 14 -8.71 15.55 33.30
C VAL A 14 -9.04 16.00 31.88
N ALA A 15 -8.65 17.23 31.55
CA ALA A 15 -8.69 17.71 30.18
C ALA A 15 -7.66 16.90 29.36
N SER A 16 -8.12 15.88 28.63
CA SER A 16 -7.33 15.26 27.57
C SER A 16 -7.08 16.30 26.49
N THR A 17 -5.95 16.98 26.57
CA THR A 17 -5.41 17.75 25.45
C THR A 17 -4.95 16.75 24.40
N VAL A 18 -5.81 16.51 23.40
CA VAL A 18 -5.39 15.89 22.15
C VAL A 18 -4.43 16.88 21.51
N LEU A 19 -3.13 16.71 21.76
CA LEU A 19 -2.07 17.42 21.06
C LEU A 19 -2.16 16.98 19.60
N ALA A 20 -2.83 17.81 18.79
CA ALA A 20 -2.78 17.68 17.34
C ALA A 20 -1.32 17.72 16.92
N ALA A 21 -0.86 16.68 16.21
CA ALA A 21 0.49 16.65 15.68
C ALA A 21 0.72 17.92 14.82
N PRO A 22 1.89 18.57 14.93
CA PRO A 22 2.18 19.76 14.15
C PRO A 22 2.00 19.45 12.66
N LYS A 23 1.10 20.19 12.03
CA LYS A 23 0.80 20.07 10.61
C LYS A 23 2.07 20.44 9.85
N GLN A 24 2.69 19.50 9.15
CA GLN A 24 3.68 19.89 8.14
C GLN A 24 2.90 20.66 7.06
N ASP A 25 3.18 21.95 6.89
CA ASP A 25 2.35 22.81 6.04
C ASP A 25 2.65 22.70 4.54
N LYS A 26 3.72 21.97 4.14
CA LYS A 26 4.12 21.86 2.74
C LYS A 26 3.92 20.43 2.21
N PRO A 27 3.29 20.25 1.04
CA PRO A 27 3.21 18.95 0.38
C PRO A 27 4.59 18.37 0.10
N ILE A 28 4.73 17.06 0.24
CA ILE A 28 5.95 16.35 -0.20
C ILE A 28 5.97 16.37 -1.73
N ALA A 29 7.01 16.94 -2.31
CA ALA A 29 7.19 16.94 -3.75
C ALA A 29 7.91 15.67 -4.21
N ILE A 30 7.39 15.03 -5.25
CA ILE A 30 8.03 13.93 -5.96
C ILE A 30 8.20 14.29 -7.43
N ASN A 31 9.29 13.83 -8.04
CA ASN A 31 9.54 14.09 -9.45
C ASN A 31 8.42 13.51 -10.31
N LYS A 32 7.78 14.32 -11.17
CA LYS A 32 6.67 13.90 -12.05
C LYS A 32 7.02 12.75 -12.99
N LYS A 33 8.31 12.48 -13.22
CA LYS A 33 8.75 11.30 -13.99
C LYS A 33 8.42 9.98 -13.30
N VAL A 34 8.06 9.98 -12.00
CA VAL A 34 7.50 8.81 -11.31
C VAL A 34 6.24 8.28 -11.99
N LEU A 35 5.47 9.15 -12.67
CA LEU A 35 4.27 8.78 -13.42
C LEU A 35 4.57 8.27 -14.84
N GLN A 36 5.84 8.26 -15.27
CA GLN A 36 6.24 7.82 -16.62
C GLN A 36 6.59 6.33 -16.66
N THR A 37 5.72 5.48 -16.10
CA THR A 37 5.91 4.03 -16.01
C THR A 37 6.06 3.35 -17.38
N ALA A 38 5.50 3.94 -18.44
CA ALA A 38 5.62 3.43 -19.80
C ALA A 38 7.08 3.36 -20.31
N LYS A 39 8.01 4.08 -19.67
CA LYS A 39 9.45 4.07 -19.96
C LYS A 39 10.24 3.06 -19.12
N VAL A 40 9.58 2.43 -18.15
CA VAL A 40 10.17 1.41 -17.27
C VAL A 40 9.79 0.04 -17.84
N PRO A 41 10.75 -0.90 -17.97
CA PRO A 41 10.43 -2.25 -18.42
C PRO A 41 9.43 -2.95 -17.49
N PHE A 42 8.50 -3.68 -18.09
CA PHE A 42 7.76 -4.70 -17.34
C PHE A 42 8.73 -5.83 -16.97
N ILE A 43 8.71 -6.24 -15.70
CA ILE A 43 9.51 -7.34 -15.17
C ILE A 43 8.51 -8.40 -14.68
N PRO A 44 8.47 -9.60 -15.28
CA PRO A 44 7.63 -10.67 -14.78
C PRO A 44 8.19 -11.18 -13.44
N HIS A 45 7.32 -11.40 -12.46
CA HIS A 45 7.68 -12.02 -11.19
C HIS A 45 7.06 -13.43 -11.15
N SER A 46 7.91 -14.42 -11.40
CA SER A 46 7.49 -15.81 -11.49
C SER A 46 8.51 -16.72 -10.81
N GLY A 47 8.02 -17.70 -10.06
CA GLY A 47 8.85 -18.61 -9.28
C GLY A 47 8.10 -19.89 -8.90
N THR A 48 8.83 -20.86 -8.37
CA THR A 48 8.33 -22.21 -8.06
C THR A 48 7.78 -22.35 -6.63
N GLY A 49 7.89 -21.31 -5.80
CA GLY A 49 7.48 -21.32 -4.40
C GLY A 49 6.21 -20.54 -4.13
N LEU A 50 5.60 -20.78 -2.97
CA LEU A 50 4.51 -19.95 -2.46
C LEU A 50 4.97 -18.50 -2.34
N PHE A 51 4.07 -17.61 -2.72
CA PHE A 51 4.18 -16.16 -2.69
C PHE A 51 5.30 -15.58 -3.56
N THR A 52 5.83 -16.37 -4.49
CA THR A 52 6.88 -15.92 -5.43
C THR A 52 6.31 -15.33 -6.72
N ASN A 53 5.04 -15.60 -7.01
CA ASN A 53 4.35 -15.17 -8.22
C ASN A 53 3.44 -13.97 -7.93
N TRP A 54 3.63 -12.87 -8.65
CA TRP A 54 2.80 -11.67 -8.52
C TRP A 54 2.97 -10.79 -9.76
N VAL A 55 2.11 -9.77 -9.91
CA VAL A 55 2.20 -8.86 -11.06
C VAL A 55 2.24 -7.42 -10.59
N GLY A 56 3.26 -6.68 -11.02
CA GLY A 56 3.53 -5.31 -10.64
C GLY A 56 3.53 -4.33 -11.82
N LEU A 57 3.05 -3.11 -11.57
CA LEU A 57 3.39 -1.94 -12.37
C LEU A 57 4.70 -1.36 -11.83
N ASN A 58 5.78 -1.50 -12.59
CA ASN A 58 7.10 -1.03 -12.17
C ASN A 58 7.21 0.49 -12.28
N VAL A 59 7.76 1.10 -11.25
CA VAL A 59 8.04 2.53 -11.14
C VAL A 59 9.56 2.71 -11.03
N ASP A 60 10.11 3.73 -11.69
CA ASP A 60 11.54 3.98 -11.64
C ASP A 60 11.95 4.44 -10.24
N PHE A 61 12.58 3.54 -9.48
CA PHE A 61 12.95 3.75 -8.08
C PHE A 61 13.80 5.01 -7.88
N LYS A 62 14.56 5.47 -8.89
CA LYS A 62 15.35 6.70 -8.76
C LYS A 62 14.51 7.95 -8.48
N TYR A 63 13.23 7.95 -8.85
CA TYR A 63 12.31 9.05 -8.54
C TYR A 63 11.58 8.85 -7.22
N VAL A 64 11.55 7.63 -6.69
CA VAL A 64 10.92 7.28 -5.40
C VAL A 64 11.92 7.41 -4.25
N LYS A 65 13.19 7.06 -4.49
CA LYS A 65 14.26 7.09 -3.49
C LYS A 65 14.38 8.43 -2.74
N PRO A 66 14.36 9.61 -3.39
CA PRO A 66 14.44 10.88 -2.66
C PRO A 66 13.28 11.11 -1.68
N VAL A 67 12.09 10.59 -2.00
CA VAL A 67 10.93 10.64 -1.10
C VAL A 67 11.12 9.67 0.06
N PHE A 68 11.60 8.46 -0.20
CA PHE A 68 11.97 7.52 0.85
C PHE A 68 13.02 8.12 1.79
N ASP A 69 14.11 8.68 1.27
CA ASP A 69 15.19 9.27 2.07
C ASP A 69 14.64 10.39 2.97
N LEU A 70 13.81 11.29 2.43
CA LEU A 70 13.15 12.36 3.19
C LEU A 70 12.21 11.82 4.28
N VAL A 71 11.33 10.89 3.92
CA VAL A 71 10.35 10.31 4.85
C VAL A 71 11.05 9.53 5.96
N ASN A 72 12.10 8.78 5.62
CA ASN A 72 12.86 8.02 6.60
C ASN A 72 13.59 8.94 7.58
N ALA A 73 14.24 10.01 7.08
CA ALA A 73 14.95 10.96 7.95
C ALA A 73 14.01 11.81 8.83
N THR A 74 12.72 11.92 8.48
CA THR A 74 11.77 12.73 9.24
C THR A 74 11.34 12.02 10.52
N ALA A 75 11.57 12.67 11.68
CA ALA A 75 11.27 12.11 13.01
C ALA A 75 9.80 11.71 13.19
N ALA A 76 8.86 12.47 12.60
CA ALA A 76 7.43 12.17 12.68
C ALA A 76 7.00 10.94 11.84
N TYR A 77 7.88 10.43 10.98
CA TYR A 77 7.61 9.32 10.07
C TYR A 77 8.52 8.12 10.36
N GLY A 78 9.70 8.05 9.75
CA GLY A 78 10.58 6.90 9.84
C GLY A 78 11.62 6.98 10.95
N ASN A 79 12.04 8.19 11.34
CA ASN A 79 13.10 8.44 12.33
C ASN A 79 14.37 7.59 12.10
N GLY A 80 14.76 7.38 10.84
CA GLY A 80 15.93 6.60 10.44
C GLY A 80 15.77 5.08 10.54
N THR A 81 14.56 4.57 10.82
CA THR A 81 14.34 3.13 11.10
C THR A 81 13.69 2.36 9.96
N LEU A 82 13.29 3.01 8.86
CA LEU A 82 12.67 2.34 7.73
C LEU A 82 13.71 1.67 6.84
N ILE A 83 13.39 0.46 6.40
CA ILE A 83 14.08 -0.34 5.40
C ILE A 83 13.36 -0.14 4.07
N SER A 84 14.15 0.07 3.00
CA SER A 84 13.64 0.07 1.62
C SER A 84 14.01 -1.23 0.92
N ARG A 85 13.21 -1.64 -0.07
CA ARG A 85 13.49 -2.77 -0.95
C ARG A 85 14.53 -2.45 -2.03
N GLY A 86 14.84 -1.17 -2.26
CA GLY A 86 15.69 -0.73 -3.37
C GLY A 86 14.98 -0.77 -4.73
N GLU A 87 13.66 -0.95 -4.74
CA GLU A 87 12.80 -1.00 -5.91
C GLU A 87 11.46 -0.30 -5.60
N ALA A 88 10.68 0.02 -6.64
CA ALA A 88 9.33 0.53 -6.48
C ALA A 88 8.37 -0.04 -7.52
N HIS A 89 7.19 -0.44 -7.08
CA HIS A 89 6.10 -0.89 -7.93
C HIS A 89 4.75 -0.65 -7.27
N VAL A 90 3.69 -0.79 -8.06
CA VAL A 90 2.32 -1.01 -7.57
C VAL A 90 2.02 -2.48 -7.75
N THR A 91 1.77 -3.22 -6.67
CA THR A 91 1.37 -4.63 -6.78
C THR A 91 -0.07 -4.67 -7.29
N VAL A 92 -0.29 -5.21 -8.49
CA VAL A 92 -1.60 -5.21 -9.17
C VAL A 92 -2.31 -6.55 -9.01
N ILE A 93 -1.58 -7.65 -8.94
CA ILE A 93 -2.06 -8.96 -8.48
C ILE A 93 -1.15 -9.39 -7.33
N LEU A 94 -1.73 -9.57 -6.14
CA LEU A 94 -1.01 -9.96 -4.94
C LEU A 94 -0.55 -11.41 -5.03
N PRO A 95 0.55 -11.79 -4.34
CA PRO A 95 0.94 -13.18 -4.24
C PRO A 95 -0.17 -14.08 -3.65
N THR A 96 -0.87 -13.62 -2.61
CA THR A 96 -1.98 -14.34 -2.00
C THR A 96 -3.18 -14.48 -2.95
N GLU A 97 -3.49 -13.45 -3.75
CA GLU A 97 -4.52 -13.55 -4.80
C GLU A 97 -4.15 -14.60 -5.85
N TYR A 98 -2.89 -14.65 -6.26
CA TYR A 98 -2.45 -15.65 -7.24
C TYR A 98 -2.49 -17.07 -6.67
N ASP A 99 -1.76 -17.34 -5.60
CA ASP A 99 -1.57 -18.71 -5.09
C ASP A 99 -2.87 -19.32 -4.52
N GLN A 100 -3.72 -18.51 -3.89
CA GLN A 100 -4.90 -19.01 -3.17
C GLN A 100 -6.19 -18.93 -4.00
N ILE A 101 -6.24 -18.10 -5.05
CA ILE A 101 -7.49 -17.85 -5.79
C ILE A 101 -7.32 -18.17 -7.28
N LEU A 102 -6.35 -17.55 -7.96
CA LEU A 102 -6.21 -17.66 -9.41
C LEU A 102 -5.61 -18.99 -9.86
N GLN A 103 -4.49 -19.40 -9.25
CA GLN A 103 -3.78 -20.63 -9.58
C GLN A 103 -4.64 -21.89 -9.34
N PRO A 104 -5.41 -22.03 -8.24
CA PRO A 104 -6.28 -23.20 -8.03
C PRO A 104 -7.37 -23.36 -9.10
N ALA A 105 -7.76 -22.28 -9.79
CA ALA A 105 -8.68 -22.34 -10.93
C ALA A 105 -7.98 -22.63 -12.27
N GLY A 106 -6.66 -22.85 -12.29
CA GLY A 106 -5.91 -23.13 -13.51
C GLY A 106 -5.54 -21.90 -14.35
N VAL A 107 -5.56 -20.70 -13.75
CA VAL A 107 -4.93 -19.50 -14.33
C VAL A 107 -3.44 -19.57 -14.04
N THR A 108 -2.60 -19.51 -15.06
CA THR A 108 -1.13 -19.52 -14.87
C THR A 108 -0.57 -18.10 -14.80
N ILE A 109 0.57 -17.92 -14.09
CA ILE A 109 1.24 -16.62 -14.00
C ILE A 109 1.71 -16.14 -15.39
N GLU A 110 2.04 -17.05 -16.30
CA GLU A 110 2.41 -16.75 -17.69
C GLU A 110 1.24 -16.14 -18.46
N GLU A 111 0.01 -16.63 -18.25
CA GLU A 111 -1.18 -16.03 -18.87
C GLU A 111 -1.39 -14.59 -18.38
N ILE A 112 -1.22 -14.35 -17.08
CA ILE A 112 -1.35 -13.01 -16.50
C ILE A 112 -0.20 -12.08 -16.97
N ASN A 113 1.03 -12.57 -17.00
CA ASN A 113 2.19 -11.83 -17.50
C ASN A 113 2.06 -11.51 -19.00
N SER A 114 1.46 -12.41 -19.78
CA SER A 114 1.14 -12.16 -21.20
C SER A 114 0.14 -11.01 -21.34
N LEU A 115 -0.94 -11.01 -20.56
CA LEU A 115 -1.89 -9.88 -20.50
C LEU A 115 -1.18 -8.57 -20.12
N ALA A 116 -0.24 -8.61 -19.17
CA ALA A 116 0.46 -7.43 -18.68
C ALA A 116 1.45 -6.86 -19.70
N SER A 117 2.21 -7.73 -20.37
CA SER A 117 3.28 -7.37 -21.31
C SER A 117 2.77 -7.03 -22.71
N GLN A 118 1.58 -7.50 -23.11
CA GLN A 118 1.01 -7.26 -24.44
C GLN A 118 1.00 -5.75 -24.78
N LYS A 119 1.78 -5.34 -25.79
CA LYS A 119 1.92 -3.93 -26.20
C LYS A 119 2.32 -2.98 -25.06
N ASN A 120 3.05 -3.49 -24.06
CA ASN A 120 3.43 -2.79 -22.84
C ASN A 120 2.22 -2.31 -22.02
N ARG A 121 1.14 -3.10 -22.01
CA ARG A 121 -0.17 -2.71 -21.48
C ARG A 121 -0.12 -2.25 -20.04
N LEU A 122 0.44 -3.06 -19.13
CA LEU A 122 0.44 -2.74 -17.71
C LEU A 122 1.25 -1.46 -17.46
N GLN A 123 2.48 -1.38 -17.96
CA GLN A 123 3.35 -0.20 -17.79
C GLN A 123 2.78 1.10 -18.39
N LYS A 124 1.83 1.03 -19.34
CA LYS A 124 1.12 2.20 -19.87
C LYS A 124 -0.08 2.64 -19.01
N SER A 125 -0.39 1.93 -17.93
CA SER A 125 -1.51 2.26 -17.05
C SER A 125 -1.30 3.60 -16.37
N ARG A 126 -2.35 4.42 -16.36
CA ARG A 126 -2.33 5.73 -15.70
C ARG A 126 -2.85 5.63 -14.27
N PHE A 127 -2.27 6.45 -13.42
CA PHE A 127 -2.67 6.72 -12.05
C PHE A 127 -2.20 8.11 -11.64
N GLU A 128 -2.72 8.58 -10.53
CA GLU A 128 -2.29 9.82 -9.88
C GLU A 128 -1.90 9.53 -8.43
N LEU A 129 -1.13 10.44 -7.84
CA LEU A 129 -0.75 10.36 -6.44
C LEU A 129 -1.83 11.01 -5.57
N GLU A 130 -2.22 10.34 -4.49
CA GLU A 130 -3.21 10.87 -3.53
C GLU A 130 -2.50 11.48 -2.32
N CYS A 131 -1.68 10.69 -1.61
CA CYS A 131 -1.10 11.11 -0.33
C CYS A 131 0.11 10.22 0.05
N LEU A 132 0.88 10.67 1.04
CA LEU A 132 1.68 9.79 1.87
C LEU A 132 0.76 9.07 2.86
N GLY A 133 0.77 7.75 2.79
CA GLY A 133 0.04 6.86 3.69
C GLY A 133 0.95 6.24 4.74
N ARG A 134 0.41 6.01 5.95
CA ARG A 134 1.05 5.27 7.04
C ARG A 134 0.10 4.23 7.60
N VAL A 135 0.62 3.02 7.76
CA VAL A 135 -0.02 1.95 8.53
C VAL A 135 0.93 1.48 9.63
N GLN A 136 0.35 1.14 10.78
CA GLN A 136 1.07 0.71 11.97
C GLN A 136 0.27 -0.39 12.65
N VAL A 137 0.96 -1.39 13.18
CA VAL A 137 0.35 -2.49 13.94
C VAL A 137 1.37 -3.02 14.95
N VAL A 138 0.88 -3.48 16.10
CA VAL A 138 1.68 -4.33 16.99
C VAL A 138 1.30 -5.76 16.67
N THR A 139 2.24 -6.52 16.11
CA THR A 139 1.96 -7.90 15.68
C THR A 139 1.69 -8.77 16.90
N LYS A 140 0.54 -9.47 16.89
CA LYS A 140 0.06 -10.24 18.05
C LYS A 140 0.98 -11.41 18.43
N SER A 141 1.72 -11.95 17.46
CA SER A 141 2.57 -13.14 17.64
C SER A 141 3.87 -12.86 18.40
N ASP A 142 4.39 -11.64 18.32
CA ASP A 142 5.72 -11.27 18.84
C ASP A 142 5.73 -9.95 19.63
N GLY A 143 4.60 -9.23 19.69
CA GLY A 143 4.51 -7.92 20.34
C GLY A 143 5.33 -6.82 19.65
N VAL A 144 5.80 -7.05 18.43
CA VAL A 144 6.70 -6.13 17.73
C VAL A 144 5.90 -5.02 17.06
N PHE A 145 6.33 -3.78 17.26
CA PHE A 145 5.79 -2.64 16.53
C PHE A 145 6.27 -2.65 15.08
N GLN A 146 5.31 -2.78 14.16
CA GLN A 146 5.51 -2.69 12.73
C GLN A 146 4.94 -1.38 12.18
N GLN A 147 5.58 -0.88 11.13
CA GLN A 147 5.16 0.31 10.41
C GLN A 147 5.52 0.17 8.94
N SER A 148 4.63 0.62 8.06
CA SER A 148 4.88 0.75 6.62
C SER A 148 4.38 2.11 6.13
N LEU A 149 5.21 2.77 5.32
CA LEU A 149 4.94 4.05 4.68
C LEU A 149 4.85 3.82 3.17
N GLN A 150 3.84 4.41 2.56
CA GLN A 150 3.53 4.20 1.15
C GLN A 150 2.99 5.46 0.49
N ILE A 151 3.14 5.56 -0.83
CA ILE A 151 2.41 6.54 -1.64
C ILE A 151 1.09 5.90 -2.05
N ILE A 152 -0.03 6.45 -1.59
CA ILE A 152 -1.38 6.01 -1.96
C ILE A 152 -1.74 6.61 -3.31
N LEU A 153 -2.38 5.81 -4.18
CA LEU A 153 -2.75 6.23 -5.53
C LEU A 153 -4.25 6.53 -5.64
N LYS A 154 -4.61 7.36 -6.63
CA LYS A 154 -5.98 7.62 -7.09
C LYS A 154 -6.05 7.56 -8.62
N ASN A 155 -7.27 7.65 -9.17
CA ASN A 155 -7.51 7.71 -10.63
C ASN A 155 -6.84 6.58 -11.44
N TYR A 156 -6.77 5.38 -10.88
CA TYR A 156 -6.05 4.21 -11.40
C TYR A 156 -6.92 3.26 -12.26
N ARG A 157 -7.86 3.81 -13.05
CA ARG A 157 -8.85 3.02 -13.81
C ARG A 157 -8.21 1.98 -14.75
N ASP A 158 -7.03 2.28 -15.29
CA ASP A 158 -6.32 1.37 -16.19
C ASP A 158 -5.81 0.12 -15.46
N LEU A 159 -5.40 0.25 -14.19
CA LEU A 159 -5.02 -0.89 -13.33
C LEU A 159 -6.23 -1.75 -12.97
N THR A 160 -7.36 -1.13 -12.63
CA THR A 160 -8.61 -1.84 -12.39
C THR A 160 -9.07 -2.60 -13.63
N ARG A 161 -8.98 -2.01 -14.83
CA ARG A 161 -9.28 -2.71 -16.10
C ARG A 161 -8.38 -3.91 -16.35
N PHE A 162 -7.10 -3.82 -16.00
CA PHE A 162 -6.21 -4.97 -16.06
C PHE A 162 -6.68 -6.10 -15.13
N ARG A 163 -7.01 -5.78 -13.87
CA ARG A 163 -7.59 -6.75 -12.93
C ARG A 163 -8.91 -7.35 -13.42
N GLN A 164 -9.75 -6.57 -14.09
CA GLN A 164 -11.00 -7.05 -14.71
C GLN A 164 -10.74 -8.05 -15.83
N ASP A 165 -9.66 -7.89 -16.61
CA ASP A 165 -9.29 -8.87 -17.65
C ASP A 165 -8.72 -10.16 -17.04
N VAL A 166 -7.98 -10.06 -15.93
CA VAL A 166 -7.58 -11.23 -15.14
C VAL A 166 -8.81 -11.94 -14.57
N PHE A 167 -9.82 -11.20 -14.09
CA PHE A 167 -11.08 -11.79 -13.62
C PHE A 167 -11.83 -12.52 -14.74
N LYS A 168 -11.89 -11.96 -15.96
CA LYS A 168 -12.50 -12.66 -17.10
C LYS A 168 -11.77 -13.97 -17.40
N LEU A 169 -10.42 -13.97 -17.35
CA LEU A 169 -9.62 -15.17 -17.52
C LEU A 169 -9.92 -16.20 -16.41
N TYR A 170 -9.97 -15.75 -15.16
CA TYR A 170 -10.30 -16.57 -13.99
C TYR A 170 -11.68 -17.25 -14.12
N VAL A 171 -12.72 -16.48 -14.44
CA VAL A 171 -14.08 -17.02 -14.63
C VAL A 171 -14.13 -17.97 -15.84
N LYS A 172 -13.45 -17.64 -16.94
CA LYS A 172 -13.35 -18.52 -18.12
C LYS A 172 -12.73 -19.89 -17.79
N LYS A 173 -11.84 -19.94 -16.80
CA LYS A 173 -11.19 -21.17 -16.33
C LYS A 173 -12.02 -21.94 -15.28
N GLY A 174 -13.24 -21.49 -14.98
CA GLY A 174 -14.12 -22.11 -13.99
C GLY A 174 -13.92 -21.61 -12.56
N GLY A 175 -13.18 -20.52 -12.37
CA GLY A 175 -13.00 -19.88 -11.06
C GLY A 175 -14.32 -19.36 -10.48
N ASN A 176 -14.45 -19.41 -9.14
CA ASN A 176 -15.61 -18.89 -8.41
C ASN A 176 -15.56 -17.35 -8.34
N PRO A 177 -16.45 -16.61 -9.02
CA PRO A 177 -16.42 -15.14 -9.07
C PRO A 177 -16.46 -14.44 -7.71
N ALA A 178 -16.96 -15.11 -6.66
CA ALA A 178 -17.01 -14.55 -5.31
C ALA A 178 -15.63 -14.44 -4.63
N LEU A 179 -14.63 -15.20 -5.10
CA LEU A 179 -13.31 -15.25 -4.47
C LEU A 179 -12.34 -14.19 -5.00
N PHE A 180 -12.57 -13.64 -6.20
CA PHE A 180 -11.72 -12.61 -6.78
C PHE A 180 -12.56 -11.41 -7.20
N ASN A 181 -12.38 -10.28 -6.50
CA ASN A 181 -13.02 -9.02 -6.86
C ASN A 181 -11.97 -8.03 -7.41
N PRO A 182 -12.03 -7.66 -8.70
CA PRO A 182 -11.14 -6.66 -9.29
C PRO A 182 -11.13 -5.31 -8.56
N GLU A 183 -12.23 -4.93 -7.92
CA GLU A 183 -12.40 -3.65 -7.23
C GLU A 183 -11.91 -3.68 -5.78
N ASN A 184 -11.66 -4.87 -5.20
CA ASN A 184 -11.02 -4.97 -3.88
C ASN A 184 -9.52 -4.71 -4.01
N PHE A 185 -9.17 -3.46 -4.26
CA PHE A 185 -7.85 -3.06 -4.72
C PHE A 185 -7.45 -1.72 -4.10
N PHE A 186 -6.32 -1.74 -3.37
CA PHE A 186 -5.76 -0.58 -2.68
C PHE A 186 -4.38 -0.26 -3.26
N PRO A 187 -4.30 0.34 -4.47
CA PRO A 187 -3.02 0.57 -5.13
C PRO A 187 -2.17 1.57 -4.36
N HIS A 188 -0.93 1.15 -4.10
CA HIS A 188 0.06 1.95 -3.41
C HIS A 188 1.46 1.59 -3.91
N ILE A 189 2.42 2.49 -3.67
CA ILE A 189 3.85 2.25 -3.84
C ILE A 189 4.46 2.23 -2.44
N THR A 190 4.97 1.08 -1.98
CA THR A 190 5.66 1.00 -0.69
C THR A 190 6.97 1.79 -0.75
N LEU A 191 7.16 2.72 0.19
CA LEU A 191 8.42 3.46 0.33
C LEU A 191 9.40 2.71 1.21
N GLY A 192 8.91 2.23 2.36
CA GLY A 192 9.70 1.48 3.31
C GLY A 192 8.90 1.04 4.52
N TYR A 193 9.48 0.12 5.27
CA TYR A 193 8.86 -0.53 6.43
C TYR A 193 9.91 -0.76 7.53
N ARG A 194 9.48 -0.99 8.77
CA ARG A 194 10.41 -1.14 9.89
C ARG A 194 11.15 -2.49 9.90
N HIS A 195 10.45 -3.60 10.15
CA HIS A 195 11.06 -4.94 10.17
C HIS A 195 10.62 -5.78 8.96
N ARG A 196 9.33 -5.75 8.64
CA ARG A 196 8.76 -6.34 7.42
C ARG A 196 7.64 -5.47 6.89
N ASP A 197 7.31 -5.67 5.63
CA ASP A 197 6.08 -5.07 5.09
C ASP A 197 4.86 -5.76 5.73
N ILE A 198 3.85 -4.96 6.03
CA ILE A 198 2.59 -5.40 6.66
C ILE A 198 1.44 -5.32 5.67
N HIS A 199 0.52 -6.26 5.73
CA HIS A 199 -0.50 -6.50 4.71
C HIS A 199 -1.90 -6.67 5.32
N VAL A 200 -2.90 -6.96 4.49
CA VAL A 200 -4.31 -7.07 4.94
C VAL A 200 -4.49 -8.20 5.95
N GLU A 201 -3.67 -9.24 5.87
CA GLU A 201 -3.60 -10.36 6.80
C GLU A 201 -3.17 -9.93 8.21
N ASP A 202 -2.46 -8.79 8.32
CA ASP A 202 -2.11 -8.15 9.59
C ASP A 202 -3.22 -7.21 10.12
N GLY A 203 -4.35 -7.14 9.42
CA GLY A 203 -5.47 -6.24 9.75
C GLY A 203 -5.25 -4.79 9.34
N VAL A 204 -4.27 -4.51 8.46
CA VAL A 204 -4.00 -3.14 7.98
C VAL A 204 -4.44 -2.94 6.54
N PHE A 205 -5.08 -1.81 6.29
CA PHE A 205 -5.57 -1.42 4.96
C PHE A 205 -4.83 -0.19 4.47
N LYS A 206 -4.08 -0.34 3.36
CA LYS A 206 -3.24 0.70 2.75
C LYS A 206 -4.02 1.52 1.71
N GLY A 207 -5.22 1.97 2.07
CA GLY A 207 -6.07 2.82 1.23
C GLY A 207 -6.01 4.30 1.65
N LYS A 208 -7.02 5.06 1.25
CA LYS A 208 -7.17 6.48 1.63
C LYS A 208 -7.26 6.70 3.15
N ASN A 209 -7.76 5.70 3.89
CA ASN A 209 -7.79 5.70 5.35
C ASN A 209 -6.40 5.82 5.99
N ALA A 210 -5.33 5.49 5.25
CA ALA A 210 -3.95 5.59 5.73
C ALA A 210 -3.32 6.97 5.48
N CYS A 211 -3.99 7.89 4.78
CA CYS A 211 -3.41 9.18 4.41
C CYS A 211 -3.04 10.03 5.64
N ILE A 212 -1.80 10.49 5.69
CA ILE A 212 -1.28 11.35 6.77
C ILE A 212 -0.68 12.66 6.26
N HIS A 213 -0.30 12.74 4.98
CA HIS A 213 0.34 13.93 4.42
C HIS A 213 0.11 14.06 2.91
N GLU A 214 0.07 15.28 2.39
CA GLU A 214 -0.10 15.52 0.95
C GLU A 214 1.18 15.21 0.17
N ILE A 215 1.03 14.59 -1.00
CA ILE A 215 2.12 14.37 -1.95
C ILE A 215 1.71 14.94 -3.32
N VAL A 216 2.65 15.62 -3.98
CA VAL A 216 2.41 16.26 -5.28
C VAL A 216 3.53 15.93 -6.26
N ALA A 217 3.15 15.59 -7.49
CA ALA A 217 4.08 15.41 -8.59
C ALA A 217 4.52 16.79 -9.14
N LYS A 218 5.83 17.06 -9.19
CA LYS A 218 6.42 18.29 -9.72
C LYS A 218 7.43 18.01 -10.83
#